data_AF-A0A7L4NK27-F1
#
_entry.id   AF-A0A7L4NK27-F1
#
_cell.length_a   1.000
_cell.length_b   1.000
_cell.length_c   1.000
_cell.angle_alpha   90.00
_cell.angle_beta   90.00
_cell.angle_gamma   90.00
#
_symmetry.space_group_name_H-M   'P 1'
#
loop_
_entity.id
_entity.type
_entity.pdbx_description
1 polymer ?
#
loop_
_entity_poly.entity_id
_entity_poly.type
_entity_poly.pdbx_seq_one_letter_code
_entity_poly.pdbx_strand_id
1 'polypeptide(L)'
;GAHVSEEDFLLLELLDWFKKDFFHWVNTLPCSRCGGQTEAKPGYLLPTEDDLRWNVHRVENHYCNQCQFSNRFPRYNHPEKLLESRRGRCGEWANCFTLCCRAVGFEARYIWDCT
;
A
#
# COMPACT_ATOMS: atom_id res chain seq x y z
N GLY A 1 20.39 -28.68 15.02
CA GLY A 1 19.41 -27.59 15.16
C GLY A 1 19.59 -26.66 13.98
N ALA A 2 18.52 -26.08 13.45
CA ALA A 2 18.64 -25.09 12.38
C ALA A 2 19.49 -23.91 12.86
N HIS A 3 20.51 -23.54 12.08
CA HIS A 3 21.40 -22.43 12.38
C HIS A 3 20.70 -21.14 11.90
N VAL A 4 20.11 -20.38 12.82
CA VAL A 4 19.47 -19.09 12.54
C VAL A 4 20.54 -18.01 12.56
N SER A 5 20.59 -17.18 11.53
CA SER A 5 21.55 -16.09 11.37
C SER A 5 21.03 -14.76 11.91
N GLU A 6 21.92 -13.78 12.10
CA GLU A 6 21.53 -12.40 12.43
C GLU A 6 20.66 -11.77 11.31
N GLU A 7 20.92 -12.13 10.06
CA GLU A 7 20.13 -11.71 8.89
C GLU A 7 18.68 -12.21 8.99
N ASP A 8 18.46 -13.43 9.48
CA ASP A 8 17.11 -13.97 9.69
C ASP A 8 16.36 -13.18 10.76
N PHE A 9 17.02 -12.80 11.87
CA PHE A 9 16.41 -11.97 12.89
C PHE A 9 16.08 -10.57 12.34
N LEU A 10 17.00 -9.96 11.59
CA LEU A 10 16.76 -8.65 10.99
C LEU A 10 15.58 -8.69 10.00
N LEU A 11 15.43 -9.76 9.22
CA LEU A 11 14.30 -9.93 8.31
C LEU A 11 12.97 -10.04 9.07
N LEU A 12 12.94 -10.78 10.18
CA LEU A 12 11.75 -10.91 11.03
C LEU A 12 11.37 -9.57 11.68
N GLU A 13 12.35 -8.82 12.20
CA GLU A 13 12.11 -7.49 12.78
C GLU A 13 11.65 -6.48 11.71
N LEU A 14 12.25 -6.51 10.51
CA LEU A 14 11.81 -5.68 9.38
C LEU A 14 10.37 -5.98 8.98
N LEU A 15 9.99 -7.26 8.94
CA LEU A 15 8.62 -7.68 8.66
C LEU A 15 7.64 -7.19 9.74
N ASP A 16 8.01 -7.33 11.02
CA ASP A 16 7.17 -6.93 12.13
C ASP A 16 6.91 -5.43 12.13
N TRP A 17 7.99 -4.63 12.04
CA TRP A 17 7.92 -3.18 11.89
C TRP A 17 7.09 -2.77 10.68
N PHE A 18 7.33 -3.41 9.52
CA PHE A 18 6.63 -3.03 8.29
C PHE A 18 5.12 -3.25 8.42
N LYS A 19 4.71 -4.35 9.06
CA LYS A 19 3.30 -4.72 9.22
C LYS A 19 2.59 -3.95 10.33
N LYS A 20 3.26 -3.64 11.44
CA LYS A 20 2.61 -3.05 12.62
C LYS A 20 2.68 -1.53 12.63
N ASP A 21 3.78 -0.95 12.17
CA ASP A 21 4.07 0.46 12.37
C ASP A 21 4.14 1.25 11.06
N PHE A 22 4.74 0.66 10.01
CA PHE A 22 5.00 1.39 8.79
C PHE A 22 3.80 1.39 7.83
N PHE A 23 3.32 0.22 7.41
CA PHE A 23 2.39 0.07 6.29
C PHE A 23 0.99 -0.36 6.72
N HIS A 24 -0.02 0.37 6.27
CA HIS A 24 -1.40 0.18 6.70
C HIS A 24 -2.24 -0.52 5.63
N TRP A 25 -2.94 -1.58 6.02
CA TRP A 25 -3.87 -2.27 5.13
C TRP A 25 -5.11 -1.41 4.84
N VAL A 26 -5.53 -1.32 3.58
CA VAL A 26 -6.72 -0.58 3.16
C VAL A 26 -7.71 -1.51 2.46
N ASN A 27 -8.80 -1.81 3.17
CA ASN A 27 -9.99 -2.36 2.51
C ASN A 27 -10.84 -1.22 1.95
N THR A 28 -11.28 -0.33 2.85
CA THR A 28 -11.95 0.93 2.56
C THR A 28 -11.24 2.09 3.26
N LEU A 29 -11.27 3.29 2.66
CA LEU A 29 -10.71 4.48 3.31
C LEU A 29 -11.71 5.08 4.30
N PRO A 30 -11.29 5.54 5.49
CA PRO A 30 -12.14 6.42 6.29
C PRO A 30 -12.38 7.74 5.55
N CYS A 31 -13.53 8.38 5.80
CA CYS A 31 -13.82 9.66 5.19
C CYS A 31 -12.86 10.73 5.73
N SER A 32 -12.22 11.49 4.86
CA SER A 32 -11.30 12.57 5.25
C SER A 32 -11.99 13.75 5.94
N ARG A 33 -13.32 13.86 5.86
CA ARG A 33 -14.11 14.93 6.48
C ARG A 33 -14.63 14.58 7.87
N CYS A 34 -15.17 13.37 8.05
CA CYS A 34 -15.78 12.96 9.32
C CYS A 34 -15.09 11.79 10.02
N GLY A 35 -14.09 11.15 9.39
CA GLY A 35 -13.46 9.93 9.89
C GLY A 35 -14.34 8.67 9.81
N GLY A 36 -15.61 8.82 9.41
CA GLY A 36 -16.58 7.74 9.33
C GLY A 36 -16.30 6.75 8.21
N GLN A 37 -17.09 5.66 8.19
CA GLN A 37 -16.98 4.62 7.18
C GLN A 37 -17.37 5.12 5.79
N THR A 38 -16.78 4.50 4.77
CA THR A 38 -17.08 4.74 3.36
C THR A 38 -17.36 3.43 2.63
N GLU A 39 -17.98 3.55 1.47
CA GLU A 39 -18.27 2.45 0.57
C GLU A 39 -17.47 2.61 -0.73
N ALA A 40 -16.81 1.53 -1.15
CA ALA A 40 -16.22 1.49 -2.48
C ALA A 40 -17.34 1.51 -3.54
N LYS A 41 -17.41 2.55 -4.36
CA LYS A 41 -18.34 2.62 -5.49
C LYS A 41 -17.74 1.90 -6.71
N PRO A 42 -18.58 1.26 -7.54
CA PRO A 42 -18.10 0.61 -8.76
C PRO A 42 -17.51 1.64 -9.73
N GLY A 43 -16.53 1.19 -10.52
CA GLY A 43 -15.80 2.03 -11.45
C GLY A 43 -14.62 2.77 -10.81
N TYR A 44 -13.87 3.49 -11.65
CA TYR A 44 -12.73 4.29 -11.22
C TYR A 44 -13.02 5.77 -11.43
N LEU A 45 -12.49 6.61 -10.55
CA LEU A 45 -12.42 8.04 -10.76
C LEU A 45 -11.36 8.34 -11.82
N LEU A 46 -11.54 9.46 -12.53
CA LEU A 46 -10.53 9.95 -13.45
C LEU A 46 -9.24 10.28 -12.68
N PRO A 47 -8.07 9.78 -13.11
CA PRO A 47 -6.78 10.19 -12.58
C PRO A 47 -6.58 11.71 -12.71
N THR A 48 -5.98 12.31 -11.70
CA THR A 48 -5.45 13.68 -11.76
C THR A 48 -4.10 13.70 -12.49
N GLU A 49 -3.57 14.89 -12.79
CA GLU A 49 -2.22 15.03 -13.35
C GLU A 49 -1.14 14.44 -12.41
N ASP A 50 -1.30 14.59 -11.09
CA ASP A 50 -0.37 13.99 -10.13
C ASP A 50 -0.50 12.45 -10.09
N ASP A 51 -1.73 11.91 -10.19
CA ASP A 51 -1.94 10.46 -10.32
C ASP A 51 -1.19 9.91 -11.55
N LEU A 52 -1.32 10.60 -12.70
CA LEU A 52 -0.66 10.21 -13.95
C LEU A 52 0.87 10.34 -13.87
N ARG A 53 1.39 11.37 -13.18
CA ARG A 53 2.83 11.53 -12.93
C ARG A 53 3.43 10.31 -12.22
N TRP A 54 2.65 9.66 -11.35
CA TRP A 54 3.04 8.43 -10.65
C TRP A 54 2.54 7.15 -11.35
N ASN A 55 2.18 7.23 -12.64
CA ASN A 55 1.67 6.12 -13.46
C ASN A 55 0.44 5.42 -12.86
N VAL A 56 -0.45 6.16 -12.20
CA VAL A 56 -1.71 5.62 -11.71
C VAL A 56 -2.81 5.78 -12.74
N HIS A 57 -3.36 4.64 -13.16
CA HIS A 57 -4.50 4.58 -14.06
C HIS A 57 -5.81 4.16 -13.36
N ARG A 58 -5.72 3.64 -12.14
CA ARG A 58 -6.87 3.18 -11.35
C ARG A 58 -6.97 3.97 -10.07
N VAL A 59 -8.03 4.76 -9.94
CA VAL A 59 -8.34 5.51 -8.72
C VAL A 59 -9.70 5.05 -8.20
N GLU A 60 -9.72 4.35 -7.08
CA GLU A 60 -10.99 3.87 -6.49
C GLU A 60 -11.74 5.04 -5.84
N ASN A 61 -13.08 4.97 -5.88
CA ASN A 61 -13.95 5.91 -5.18
C ASN A 61 -14.47 5.33 -3.87
N HIS A 62 -13.96 5.81 -2.75
CA HIS A 62 -14.43 5.46 -1.41
C HIS A 62 -15.41 6.54 -0.93
N TYR A 63 -16.69 6.34 -1.22
CA TYR A 63 -17.71 7.37 -1.05
C TYR A 63 -18.30 7.37 0.36
N CYS A 64 -18.38 8.55 0.97
CA CYS A 64 -19.04 8.74 2.26
C CYS A 64 -20.47 9.26 2.05
N ASN A 65 -21.47 8.45 2.43
CA ASN A 65 -22.87 8.84 2.33
C ASN A 65 -23.26 9.95 3.32
N GLN A 66 -22.58 10.07 4.47
CA GLN A 66 -22.87 11.12 5.46
C GLN A 66 -22.40 12.49 4.99
N CYS A 67 -21.17 12.58 4.45
CA CYS A 67 -20.60 13.84 3.97
C CYS A 67 -20.88 14.12 2.49
N GLN A 68 -21.50 13.19 1.78
CA GLN A 68 -21.67 13.21 0.32
C GLN A 68 -20.33 13.50 -0.39
N PHE A 69 -19.27 12.80 0.02
CA PHE A 69 -17.89 13.10 -0.37
C PHE A 69 -17.14 11.88 -0.89
N SER A 70 -16.47 12.05 -2.03
CA SER A 70 -15.63 11.03 -2.66
C SER A 70 -14.21 11.07 -2.09
N ASN A 71 -13.81 10.00 -1.39
CA ASN A 71 -12.43 9.83 -0.95
C ASN A 71 -11.69 9.02 -2.01
N ARG A 72 -10.66 9.64 -2.60
CA ARG A 72 -9.90 9.05 -3.70
C ARG A 72 -8.88 8.07 -3.14
N PHE A 73 -8.78 6.89 -3.73
CA PHE A 73 -7.72 5.94 -3.45
C PHE A 73 -6.96 5.55 -4.73
N PRO A 74 -5.91 6.32 -5.10
CA PRO A 74 -5.05 6.00 -6.24
C PRO A 74 -4.25 4.71 -5.96
N ARG A 75 -4.26 3.78 -6.92
CA ARG A 75 -3.52 2.51 -6.83
C ARG A 75 -2.10 2.69 -7.36
N TYR A 76 -1.20 3.16 -6.49
CA TYR A 76 0.20 3.41 -6.82
C TYR A 76 0.98 2.10 -7.00
N ASN A 77 1.76 2.01 -8.08
CA ASN A 77 2.74 0.94 -8.29
C ASN A 77 4.20 1.44 -8.15
N HIS A 78 4.40 2.75 -8.00
CA HIS A 78 5.73 3.33 -7.82
C HIS A 78 6.16 3.23 -6.35
N PRO A 79 7.24 2.50 -6.01
CA PRO A 79 7.57 2.20 -4.63
C PRO A 79 7.97 3.43 -3.82
N GLU A 80 8.60 4.45 -4.43
CA GLU A 80 8.87 5.74 -3.76
C GLU A 80 7.58 6.40 -3.25
N LYS A 81 6.50 6.36 -4.03
CA LYS A 81 5.22 6.93 -3.63
C LYS A 81 4.55 6.08 -2.54
N LEU A 82 4.84 4.78 -2.50
CA LEU A 82 4.37 3.89 -1.44
C LEU A 82 5.09 4.13 -0.10
N LEU A 83 6.33 4.64 -0.10
CA LEU A 83 7.01 5.09 1.12
C LEU A 83 6.37 6.34 1.73
N GLU A 84 5.74 7.18 0.89
CA GLU A 84 4.98 8.36 1.33
C GLU A 84 3.55 7.96 1.76
N SER A 85 2.84 7.19 0.92
CA SER A 85 1.43 6.86 1.19
C SER A 85 1.25 5.84 2.30
N ARG A 86 2.23 4.93 2.47
CA ARG A 86 2.34 3.92 3.53
C ARG A 86 1.09 3.08 3.73
N ARG A 87 0.35 2.82 2.64
CA ARG A 87 -0.91 2.07 2.72
C ARG A 87 -1.30 1.43 1.41
N GLY A 88 -2.06 0.35 1.49
CA GLY A 88 -2.58 -0.35 0.32
C GLY A 88 -3.05 -1.77 0.61
N ARG A 89 -3.10 -2.58 -0.44
CA ARG A 89 -3.41 -4.02 -0.34
C ARG A 89 -2.16 -4.84 -0.65
N CYS A 90 -2.31 -6.14 -0.87
CA CYS A 90 -1.20 -7.06 -1.06
C CYS A 90 -0.19 -6.62 -2.13
N GLY A 91 -0.65 -6.07 -3.26
CA GLY A 91 0.24 -5.60 -4.34
C GLY A 91 1.15 -4.46 -3.89
N GLU A 92 0.57 -3.41 -3.31
CA GLU A 92 1.35 -2.28 -2.79
C GLU A 92 2.24 -2.68 -1.61
N TRP A 93 1.72 -3.53 -0.72
CA TRP A 93 2.45 -4.07 0.42
C TRP A 93 3.71 -4.82 -0.04
N ALA A 94 3.55 -5.79 -0.97
CA ALA A 94 4.65 -6.61 -1.45
C ALA A 94 5.69 -5.78 -2.23
N ASN A 95 5.22 -4.82 -3.04
CA ASN A 95 6.09 -3.93 -3.81
C ASN A 95 6.97 -3.07 -2.87
N CYS A 96 6.35 -2.39 -1.91
CA CYS A 96 7.06 -1.53 -0.96
C CYS A 96 7.96 -2.34 -0.01
N PHE A 97 7.50 -3.48 0.49
CA PHE A 97 8.32 -4.35 1.34
C PHE A 97 9.54 -4.90 0.59
N THR A 98 9.40 -5.29 -0.68
CA THR A 98 10.53 -5.73 -1.51
C THR A 98 11.57 -4.61 -1.66
N LEU A 99 11.14 -3.36 -1.83
CA LEU A 99 12.06 -2.21 -1.83
C LEU A 99 12.81 -2.11 -0.49
N CYS A 100 12.11 -2.22 0.65
CA CYS A 100 12.73 -2.19 1.97
C CYS A 100 13.77 -3.30 2.15
N CYS A 101 13.46 -4.53 1.73
CA CYS A 101 14.41 -5.64 1.78
C CYS A 101 15.67 -5.34 0.97
N ARG A 102 15.51 -4.84 -0.26
CA ARG A 102 16.65 -4.46 -1.12
C ARG A 102 17.46 -3.30 -0.53
N ALA A 103 16.82 -2.33 0.09
CA ALA A 103 17.47 -1.17 0.70
C ALA A 103 18.33 -1.55 1.93
N VAL A 104 17.91 -2.56 2.70
CA VAL A 104 18.66 -3.08 3.85
C VAL A 104 19.78 -4.06 3.43
N GLY A 105 19.82 -4.45 2.15
CA GLY A 105 20.90 -5.27 1.58
C GLY A 105 20.52 -6.73 1.31
N PHE A 106 19.29 -7.14 1.60
CA PHE A 106 18.84 -8.50 1.32
C PHE A 106 18.75 -8.79 -0.18
N GLU A 107 19.09 -10.01 -0.59
CA GLU A 107 18.64 -10.54 -1.88
C GLU A 107 17.14 -10.81 -1.81
N ALA A 108 16.35 -10.11 -2.64
CA ALA A 108 14.90 -10.20 -2.62
C ALA A 108 14.33 -10.32 -4.04
N ARG A 109 13.23 -11.06 -4.17
CA ARG A 109 12.50 -11.27 -5.42
C ARG A 109 11.06 -10.83 -5.26
N TYR A 110 10.56 -10.09 -6.24
CA TYR A 110 9.12 -9.81 -6.33
C TYR A 110 8.44 -11.01 -7.01
N ILE A 111 7.60 -11.72 -6.26
CA ILE A 111 6.89 -12.90 -6.75
C ILE A 111 5.47 -12.50 -7.15
N TRP A 112 5.12 -12.77 -8.40
CA TRP A 112 3.79 -12.54 -8.93
C TRP A 112 3.07 -13.88 -9.11
N ASP A 113 1.90 -13.98 -8.48
CA ASP A 113 0.98 -15.10 -8.63
C ASP A 113 -0.17 -14.70 -9.58
N CYS A 114 -0.52 -15.58 -10.51
CA CYS A 114 -1.53 -15.34 -11.56
C CYS A 114 -2.88 -16.01 -11.30
N THR A 115 -3.11 -16.46 -10.06
CA THR A 115 -4.33 -17.14 -9.59
C THR A 115 -5.57 -16.26 -9.55
#